data_AF-A0A370HVA1-F1
#
_entry.id   AF-A0A370HVA1-F1
#
_cell.length_a   1.000
_cell.length_b   1.000
_cell.length_c   1.000
_cell.angle_alpha   90.00
_cell.angle_beta   90.00
_cell.angle_gamma   90.00
#
_symmetry.space_group_name_H-M   'P 1'
#
loop_
_entity.id
_entity.type
_entity.pdbx_description
1 polymer ?
#
loop_
_entity_poly.entity_id
_entity_poly.type
_entity_poly.pdbx_seq_one_letter_code
_entity_poly.pdbx_strand_id
1 'polypeptide(L)'
;MNIRMSTDILTGILFLGVSIGAVTIIGTSYSLGTASRMGPGFFPLIVSVMLGILGAVLVARSLLSQTESVGIVDLRPLLLVLASTLFFGLAIESLGLAVAGIVLVFGARLAGREFKVVEVTVLAVTLVAACILLFAYALGLNLPHTRFW
;
A
#
# COMPACT_ATOMS: atom_id res chain seq x y z
N MET A 1 14.70 19.34 27.52
CA MET A 1 14.31 18.29 26.56
C MET A 1 13.62 18.97 25.39
N ASN A 2 14.38 19.34 24.35
CA ASN A 2 13.86 20.12 23.22
C ASN A 2 13.43 19.12 22.15
N ILE A 3 12.14 18.76 22.12
CA ILE A 3 11.59 17.83 21.13
C ILE A 3 11.64 18.57 19.78
N ARG A 4 12.72 18.39 19.04
CA ARG A 4 12.79 18.88 17.66
C ARG A 4 11.90 17.95 16.83
N MET A 5 10.98 18.56 16.07
CA MET A 5 10.15 17.83 15.12
C MET A 5 11.07 17.15 14.11
N SER A 6 11.15 15.83 14.18
CA SER A 6 11.94 15.00 13.26
C SER A 6 11.01 14.28 12.29
N THR A 7 11.56 13.88 11.15
CA THR A 7 10.81 13.09 10.16
C THR A 7 10.29 11.78 10.77
N ASP A 8 11.10 11.08 11.57
CA ASP A 8 10.69 9.80 12.19
C ASP A 8 9.57 9.98 13.22
N ILE A 9 9.57 11.05 14.04
CA ILE A 9 8.46 11.34 14.96
C ILE A 9 7.17 11.60 14.17
N LEU A 10 7.24 12.41 13.12
CA LEU A 10 6.06 12.77 12.34
C LEU A 10 5.49 11.55 11.61
N THR A 11 6.34 10.77 10.93
CA THR A 11 5.94 9.52 10.28
C THR A 11 5.43 8.49 11.29
N GLY A 12 6.09 8.37 12.44
CA GLY A 12 5.69 7.47 13.51
C GLY A 12 4.30 7.79 14.08
N ILE A 13 4.03 9.08 14.36
CA ILE A 13 2.71 9.55 14.81
C ILE A 13 1.66 9.30 13.72
N LEU A 14 1.98 9.56 12.44
CA LEU A 14 1.06 9.30 11.33
C LEU A 14 0.70 7.81 11.25
N PHE A 15 1.70 6.93 11.32
CA PHE A 15 1.49 5.48 11.28
C PHE A 15 0.66 4.99 12.47
N LEU A 16 0.93 5.49 13.68
CA LEU A 16 0.13 5.19 14.86
C LEU A 16 -1.31 5.70 14.72
N GLY A 17 -1.51 6.92 14.21
CA GLY A 17 -2.84 7.49 13.98
C GLY A 17 -3.65 6.65 13.00
N VAL A 18 -3.07 6.28 11.86
CA VAL A 18 -3.71 5.40 10.87
C VAL A 18 -3.98 4.02 11.45
N SER A 19 -3.03 3.43 12.18
CA SER A 19 -3.20 2.14 12.84
C SER A 19 -4.36 2.16 13.83
N ILE A 20 -4.41 3.15 14.72
CA ILE A 20 -5.46 3.26 15.74
C ILE A 20 -6.82 3.50 15.06
N GLY A 21 -6.89 4.40 14.08
CA GLY A 21 -8.12 4.64 13.32
C GLY A 21 -8.61 3.38 12.61
N ALA A 22 -7.73 2.66 11.93
CA ALA A 22 -8.10 1.45 11.22
C ALA A 22 -8.50 0.31 12.17
N VAL A 23 -7.77 0.09 13.28
CA VAL A 23 -8.13 -0.93 14.28
C VAL A 23 -9.47 -0.61 14.94
N THR A 24 -9.73 0.65 15.29
CA THR A 24 -10.98 1.05 15.95
C THR A 24 -12.17 0.97 15.01
N ILE A 25 -12.06 1.44 13.77
CA ILE A 25 -13.16 1.44 12.81
C ILE A 25 -13.40 0.03 12.26
N ILE A 26 -12.36 -0.64 11.78
CA ILE A 26 -12.49 -1.95 11.11
C ILE A 26 -12.69 -3.07 12.12
N GLY A 27 -11.95 -3.04 13.24
CA GLY A 27 -12.05 -4.06 14.28
C GLY A 27 -13.40 -4.08 15.00
N THR A 28 -14.16 -2.97 14.96
CA THR A 28 -15.52 -2.91 15.54
C THR A 28 -16.62 -3.13 14.51
N SER A 29 -16.38 -2.81 13.24
CA SER A 29 -17.43 -2.78 12.21
C SER A 29 -17.40 -3.95 11.23
N TYR A 30 -16.27 -4.66 11.10
CA TYR A 30 -16.10 -5.75 10.14
C TYR A 30 -15.87 -7.10 10.83
N SER A 31 -16.45 -8.16 10.26
CA SER A 31 -16.17 -9.52 10.71
C SER A 31 -14.75 -9.92 10.35
N LEU A 32 -14.01 -10.42 11.34
CA LEU A 32 -12.65 -10.93 11.15
C LEU A 32 -12.65 -12.37 10.61
N GLY A 33 -13.72 -13.14 10.86
CA GLY A 33 -13.78 -14.54 10.50
C GLY A 33 -12.74 -15.37 11.26
N THR A 34 -12.20 -16.40 10.62
CA THR A 34 -11.10 -17.23 11.16
C THR A 34 -9.90 -17.18 10.22
N ALA A 35 -8.72 -17.64 10.68
CA ALA A 35 -7.54 -17.70 9.81
C ALA A 35 -7.76 -18.56 8.54
N SER A 36 -8.64 -19.57 8.63
CA SER A 36 -9.00 -20.44 7.50
C SER A 36 -10.11 -19.87 6.61
N ARG A 37 -10.88 -18.90 7.11
CA ARG A 37 -11.94 -18.19 6.37
C ARG A 37 -11.87 -16.71 6.76
N MET A 38 -10.89 -16.03 6.18
CA MET A 38 -10.57 -14.64 6.50
C MET A 38 -11.75 -13.75 6.11
N GLY A 39 -12.30 -13.05 7.09
CA GLY A 39 -13.32 -12.04 6.85
C GLY A 39 -12.72 -10.75 6.26
N PRO A 40 -13.55 -9.83 5.75
CA PRO A 40 -13.11 -8.58 5.13
C PRO A 40 -12.26 -7.70 6.07
N GLY A 41 -12.44 -7.81 7.38
CA GLY A 41 -11.65 -7.05 8.37
C GLY A 41 -10.28 -7.66 8.70
N PHE A 42 -10.03 -8.93 8.36
CA PHE A 42 -8.84 -9.66 8.82
C PHE A 42 -7.53 -9.05 8.29
N PHE A 43 -7.45 -8.89 6.96
CA PHE A 43 -6.26 -8.36 6.32
C PHE A 43 -5.98 -6.90 6.71
N PRO A 44 -6.95 -5.97 6.64
CA PRO A 44 -6.74 -4.60 7.11
C PRO A 44 -6.30 -4.52 8.58
N LEU A 45 -6.84 -5.37 9.47
CA LEU A 45 -6.47 -5.38 10.88
C LEU A 45 -5.01 -5.75 11.08
N ILE A 46 -4.53 -6.84 10.45
CA ILE A 46 -3.12 -7.27 10.58
C ILE A 46 -2.17 -6.19 10.06
N VAL A 47 -2.46 -5.64 8.87
CA VAL A 47 -1.63 -4.56 8.30
C VAL A 47 -1.61 -3.35 9.22
N SER A 48 -2.76 -3.01 9.82
CA SER A 48 -2.84 -1.90 10.77
C SER A 48 -2.00 -2.13 12.01
N VAL A 49 -2.06 -3.33 12.61
CA VAL A 49 -1.23 -3.68 13.77
C VAL A 49 0.26 -3.62 13.43
N MET A 50 0.67 -4.16 12.28
CA MET A 50 2.07 -4.08 11.82
C MET A 50 2.51 -2.63 11.61
N LEU A 51 1.65 -1.81 11.00
CA LEU A 51 1.89 -0.38 10.81
C LEU A 51 2.03 0.36 12.15
N GLY A 52 1.20 0.02 13.14
CA GLY A 52 1.29 0.56 14.50
C GLY A 52 2.60 0.20 15.19
N ILE A 53 3.07 -1.04 15.05
CA ILE A 53 4.39 -1.47 15.55
C ILE A 53 5.51 -0.65 14.90
N LEU A 54 5.50 -0.51 13.56
CA LEU A 54 6.49 0.31 12.86
C LEU A 54 6.44 1.77 13.33
N GLY A 55 5.25 2.33 13.53
CA GLY A 55 5.07 3.68 14.06
C GLY A 55 5.64 3.85 15.47
N ALA A 56 5.38 2.90 16.36
CA ALA A 56 5.93 2.89 17.72
C ALA A 56 7.47 2.80 17.70
N VAL A 57 8.04 1.97 16.83
CA VAL A 57 9.50 1.86 16.63
C VAL A 57 10.09 3.18 16.15
N LEU A 58 9.47 3.87 15.20
CA LEU A 58 9.94 5.17 14.70
C LEU A 58 9.93 6.26 15.80
N VAL A 59 8.84 6.33 16.57
CA VAL A 59 8.75 7.27 17.71
C VAL A 59 9.83 6.96 18.74
N ALA A 60 10.00 5.68 19.13
CA ALA A 60 11.02 5.28 20.10
C ALA A 60 12.44 5.61 19.60
N ARG A 61 12.75 5.29 18.33
CA ARG A 61 14.06 5.61 17.72
C ARG A 61 14.34 7.10 17.74
N SER A 62 13.35 7.93 17.44
CA SER A 62 13.54 9.38 17.42
C SER A 62 13.69 10.00 18.81
N LEU A 63 13.22 9.34 19.87
CA LEU A 63 13.47 9.77 21.25
C LEU A 63 14.89 9.39 21.70
N LEU A 64 15.44 8.30 21.16
CA LEU A 64 16.74 7.74 21.53
C LEU A 64 17.89 8.27 20.65
N SER A 65 17.61 8.85 19.48
CA SER A 65 18.61 9.28 18.51
C SER A 65 18.30 10.66 17.94
N GLN A 66 19.34 11.46 17.67
CA GLN A 66 19.20 12.70 16.92
C GLN A 66 18.76 12.35 15.49
N THR A 67 17.53 12.71 15.17
CA THR A 67 16.91 12.42 13.87
C THR A 67 16.91 13.69 13.03
N GLU A 68 16.96 13.50 11.71
CA GLU A 68 16.96 14.58 10.73
C GLU A 68 15.70 15.47 10.85
N SER A 69 15.88 16.76 10.57
CA SER A 69 14.77 17.73 10.53
C SER A 69 13.80 17.41 9.41
N VAL A 70 12.53 17.73 9.62
CA VAL A 70 11.47 17.53 8.62
C VAL A 70 11.81 18.25 7.31
N GLY A 71 11.98 17.46 6.24
CA GLY A 71 12.13 17.96 4.87
C GLY A 71 10.79 18.40 4.26
N ILE A 72 10.84 19.00 3.07
CA ILE A 72 9.63 19.40 2.34
C ILE A 72 8.94 18.15 1.79
N VAL A 73 7.63 18.05 2.01
CA VAL A 73 6.81 16.97 1.46
C VAL A 73 6.55 17.24 -0.02
N ASP A 74 7.08 16.37 -0.89
CA ASP A 74 6.80 16.41 -2.32
C ASP A 74 5.36 15.88 -2.58
N LEU A 75 4.40 16.78 -2.86
CA LEU A 75 2.99 16.39 -3.10
C LEU A 75 2.78 15.63 -4.41
N ARG A 76 3.62 15.86 -5.42
CA ARG A 76 3.50 15.22 -6.74
C ARG A 76 3.54 13.68 -6.65
N PRO A 77 4.56 13.05 -6.04
CA PRO A 77 4.60 11.60 -5.91
C PRO A 77 3.43 11.05 -5.07
N LEU A 78 3.06 11.76 -4.00
CA LEU A 78 1.92 11.39 -3.16
C LEU A 78 0.62 11.29 -3.97
N LEU A 79 0.29 12.35 -4.72
CA LEU A 79 -0.93 12.41 -5.52
C LEU A 79 -0.92 11.38 -6.65
N LEU A 80 0.21 11.17 -7.33
CA LEU A 80 0.30 10.20 -8.42
C LEU A 80 0.12 8.75 -7.95
N VAL A 81 0.74 8.38 -6.82
CA VAL A 81 0.57 7.03 -6.25
C VAL A 81 -0.87 6.79 -5.80
N LEU A 82 -1.47 7.76 -5.12
CA LEU A 82 -2.87 7.67 -4.67
C LEU A 82 -3.84 7.60 -5.87
N ALA A 83 -3.67 8.46 -6.87
CA ALA A 83 -4.49 8.46 -8.07
C ALA A 83 -4.36 7.15 -8.86
N SER A 84 -3.14 6.62 -9.00
CA SER A 84 -2.91 5.34 -9.69
C SER A 84 -3.55 4.17 -8.94
N THR A 85 -3.46 4.17 -7.60
CA THR A 85 -4.07 3.14 -6.76
C THR A 85 -5.59 3.20 -6.82
N LEU A 86 -6.18 4.39 -6.77
CA LEU A 86 -7.63 4.57 -6.89
C LEU A 86 -8.13 4.16 -8.29
N PHE A 87 -7.41 4.57 -9.34
CA PHE A 87 -7.71 4.16 -10.70
C PHE A 87 -7.68 2.64 -10.85
N PHE A 88 -6.66 1.97 -10.29
CA PHE A 88 -6.59 0.51 -10.30
C PHE A 88 -7.82 -0.14 -9.66
N GLY A 89 -8.22 0.32 -8.46
CA GLY A 89 -9.39 -0.21 -7.77
C GLY A 89 -10.69 -0.06 -8.56
N LEU A 90 -10.84 1.03 -9.32
CA LEU A 90 -12.02 1.27 -10.17
C LEU A 90 -11.94 0.54 -11.53
N ALA A 91 -10.73 0.38 -12.06
CA ALA A 91 -10.50 -0.19 -13.39
C ALA A 91 -10.39 -1.71 -13.37
N ILE A 92 -10.08 -2.34 -12.23
CA ILE A 92 -9.82 -3.78 -12.18
C ILE A 92 -11.02 -4.63 -12.60
N GLU A 93 -12.25 -4.22 -12.26
CA GLU A 93 -13.47 -4.95 -12.64
C GLU A 93 -13.80 -4.80 -14.13
N SER A 94 -13.43 -3.67 -14.74
CA SER A 94 -13.80 -3.32 -16.13
C SER A 94 -12.72 -3.66 -17.16
N LEU A 95 -11.45 -3.37 -16.85
CA LEU A 95 -10.28 -3.59 -17.71
C LEU A 95 -9.54 -4.90 -17.38
N GLY A 96 -9.80 -5.48 -16.22
CA GLY A 96 -9.14 -6.70 -15.74
C GLY A 96 -7.77 -6.46 -15.11
N LEU A 97 -7.26 -7.48 -14.42
CA LEU A 97 -6.01 -7.40 -13.64
C LEU A 97 -4.80 -7.05 -14.51
N ALA A 98 -4.74 -7.58 -15.73
CA ALA A 98 -3.58 -7.39 -16.61
C ALA A 98 -3.40 -5.92 -16.99
N VAL A 99 -4.43 -5.30 -17.55
CA VAL A 99 -4.37 -3.93 -18.04
C VAL A 99 -4.36 -2.94 -16.89
N ALA A 100 -5.23 -3.13 -15.88
CA ALA A 100 -5.26 -2.25 -14.72
C ALA A 100 -3.93 -2.28 -13.95
N GLY A 101 -3.33 -3.46 -13.79
CA GLY A 101 -2.03 -3.63 -13.11
C GLY A 101 -0.88 -2.95 -13.85
N ILE A 102 -0.84 -3.02 -15.17
CA ILE A 102 0.17 -2.29 -15.96
C ILE A 102 0.00 -0.78 -15.75
N VAL A 103 -1.22 -0.25 -15.86
CA VAL A 103 -1.47 1.19 -15.67
C VAL A 103 -1.09 1.65 -14.26
N LEU A 104 -1.39 0.84 -13.24
CA LEU A 104 -0.99 1.09 -11.86
C LEU A 104 0.53 1.25 -11.73
N VAL A 105 1.30 0.30 -12.27
CA VAL A 105 2.77 0.30 -12.15
C VAL A 105 3.36 1.49 -12.90
N PHE A 106 2.88 1.80 -14.10
CA PHE A 106 3.35 2.95 -14.87
C PHE A 106 3.01 4.28 -14.18
N GLY A 107 1.78 4.43 -13.69
CA GLY A 107 1.34 5.61 -12.96
C GLY A 107 2.11 5.82 -11.66
N ALA A 108 2.33 4.75 -10.89
CA ALA A 108 3.15 4.80 -9.69
C ALA A 108 4.62 5.13 -10.01
N ARG A 109 5.17 4.62 -11.13
CA ARG A 109 6.55 4.90 -11.50
C ARG A 109 6.77 6.33 -11.99
N LEU A 110 5.74 6.98 -12.54
CA LEU A 110 5.75 8.40 -12.90
C LEU A 110 5.91 9.34 -11.69
N ALA A 111 5.65 8.83 -10.47
CA ALA A 111 5.93 9.53 -9.22
C ALA A 111 7.45 9.67 -8.95
N GLY A 112 8.27 8.76 -9.49
CA GLY A 112 9.72 8.77 -9.31
C GLY A 112 10.42 9.81 -10.18
N ARG A 113 11.62 10.24 -9.75
CA ARG A 113 12.46 11.18 -10.52
C ARG A 113 13.16 10.54 -11.72
N GLU A 114 13.33 9.21 -11.70
CA GLU A 114 13.95 8.44 -12.79
C GLU A 114 12.93 7.52 -13.45
N PHE A 115 12.71 7.71 -14.76
CA PHE A 115 11.80 6.89 -15.56
C PHE A 115 12.57 6.21 -16.68
N LYS A 116 12.95 4.95 -16.46
CA LYS A 116 13.57 4.11 -17.48
C LYS A 116 12.54 3.13 -18.03
N VAL A 117 12.00 3.42 -19.21
CA VAL A 117 10.88 2.69 -19.83
C VAL A 117 11.08 1.18 -19.81
N VAL A 118 12.29 0.71 -20.09
CA VAL A 118 12.65 -0.72 -20.09
C VAL A 118 12.50 -1.33 -18.70
N GLU A 119 13.07 -0.70 -17.66
CA GLU A 119 12.95 -1.16 -16.27
C GLU A 119 11.49 -1.16 -15.81
N VAL A 120 10.72 -0.13 -16.15
CA VAL A 120 9.29 -0.04 -15.79
C VAL A 120 8.48 -1.14 -16.46
N THR A 121 8.75 -1.39 -17.74
CA THR A 121 8.03 -2.40 -18.52
C THR A 121 8.33 -3.79 -18.01
N VAL A 122 9.61 -4.10 -17.74
CA VAL A 122 10.01 -5.38 -17.14
C VAL A 122 9.37 -5.56 -15.76
N LEU A 123 9.39 -4.52 -14.92
CA LEU A 123 8.74 -4.55 -13.61
C LEU A 123 7.23 -4.80 -13.74
N ALA A 124 6.54 -4.04 -14.60
CA ALA A 124 5.10 -4.14 -14.80
C ALA A 124 4.70 -5.53 -15.31
N VAL A 125 5.34 -6.01 -16.37
CA VAL A 125 5.05 -7.33 -16.95
C VAL A 125 5.33 -8.44 -15.95
N THR A 126 6.48 -8.40 -15.27
CA THR A 126 6.86 -9.45 -14.30
C THR A 126 5.90 -9.48 -13.12
N LEU A 127 5.58 -8.31 -12.55
CA LEU A 127 4.68 -8.22 -11.40
C LEU A 127 3.26 -8.68 -11.76
N VAL A 128 2.72 -8.22 -12.89
CA VAL A 128 1.38 -8.59 -13.35
C VAL A 128 1.31 -10.07 -13.70
N ALA A 129 2.32 -10.62 -14.38
CA ALA A 129 2.41 -12.05 -14.67
C ALA A 129 2.45 -12.88 -13.39
N ALA A 130 3.23 -12.46 -12.39
CA ALA A 130 3.30 -13.11 -11.09
C ALA A 130 1.95 -13.07 -10.37
N CYS A 131 1.24 -11.93 -10.40
CA CYS A 131 -0.11 -11.81 -9.84
C CYS A 131 -1.11 -12.73 -10.55
N ILE A 132 -1.10 -12.79 -11.88
CA ILE A 132 -1.99 -13.68 -12.64
C ILE A 132 -1.68 -15.15 -12.30
N LEU A 133 -0.41 -15.54 -12.26
CA LEU A 133 0.00 -16.90 -11.86
C LEU A 133 -0.48 -17.25 -10.45
N LEU A 134 -0.25 -16.38 -9.47
CA LEU A 134 -0.66 -16.64 -8.09
C LEU A 134 -2.19 -16.72 -7.97
N PHE A 135 -2.91 -15.74 -8.50
CA PHE A 135 -4.33 -15.65 -8.25
C PHE A 135 -5.16 -16.57 -9.16
N ALA A 136 -4.86 -16.63 -10.45
CA ALA A 136 -5.62 -17.47 -11.38
C ALA A 136 -5.21 -18.95 -11.26
N TYR A 137 -3.91 -19.25 -11.18
CA TYR A 137 -3.44 -20.65 -11.22
C TYR A 137 -3.19 -21.25 -9.84
N ALA A 138 -2.53 -20.54 -8.91
CA ALA A 138 -2.19 -21.13 -7.60
C ALA A 138 -3.38 -21.11 -6.62
N LEU A 139 -4.17 -20.03 -6.61
CA LEU A 139 -5.31 -19.84 -5.71
C LEU A 139 -6.65 -20.25 -6.35
N GLY A 140 -6.69 -20.44 -7.68
CA GLY A 140 -7.92 -20.79 -8.40
C GLY A 140 -9.00 -19.71 -8.34
N LEU A 141 -8.62 -18.45 -8.14
CA LEU A 141 -9.57 -17.34 -8.14
C LEU A 141 -9.93 -16.95 -9.57
N ASN A 142 -11.24 -16.89 -9.85
CA ASN A 142 -11.77 -16.33 -11.09
C ASN A 142 -11.60 -14.81 -11.09
N LEU A 143 -10.40 -14.34 -11.34
CA LEU A 143 -10.16 -12.95 -11.62
C LEU A 143 -10.70 -12.58 -13.01
N PRO A 144 -11.16 -11.35 -13.24
CA PRO A 144 -11.32 -10.81 -14.58
C PRO A 144 -9.91 -10.63 -15.20
N HIS A 145 -9.29 -11.73 -15.64
CA HIS A 145 -8.00 -11.71 -16.34
C HIS A 145 -8.21 -11.42 -17.83
N THR A 146 -9.39 -11.78 -18.35
CA THR A 146 -9.90 -11.47 -19.68
C THR A 146 -11.43 -11.58 -19.64
N ARG A 147 -12.16 -10.62 -20.21
CA ARG A 147 -13.63 -10.56 -20.35
C ARG A 147 -14.22 -11.67 -21.25
N PHE A 148 -13.60 -12.85 -21.32
CA PHE A 148 -13.94 -13.94 -22.24
C PHE A 148 -14.51 -15.17 -21.52
N TRP A 149 -15.37 -15.01 -20.51
CA TRP A 149 -16.36 -16.02 -20.11
C TRP A 149 -17.59 -15.30 -19.57
#